data_AF-A0A926BQ80-F1
#
_entry.id   AF-A0A926BQ80-F1
#
_cell.length_a   1.000
_cell.length_b   1.000
_cell.length_c   1.000
_cell.angle_alpha   90.00
_cell.angle_beta   90.00
_cell.angle_gamma   90.00
#
_symmetry.space_group_name_H-M   'P 1'
#
loop_
_entity.id
_entity.type
_entity.pdbx_description
1 polymer ?
#
loop_
_entity_poly.entity_id
_entity_poly.type
_entity_poly.pdbx_seq_one_letter_code
_entity_poly.pdbx_strand_id
1 'polypeptide(L)'
;MNTKAIAEKHGVSESTVNAEARLYQDYLCGEMSSMIHRLRRISPEHFDKTFALPAPTPRQLAVYAWSWLQFDRAHIEEPDATKHPRLPDPPTEPAALCDALGVEVEKWYWLLLSLTPEQLNEGRLIMNSQQDGEVTVRQLIVNTLRNNVRIHGEFTMLYIAWGYDKPYGNTPHTAQLPNPFYDQQFGKPKDTA
;
A
#
# COMPACT_ATOMS: atom_id res chain seq x y z
N MET A 1 -20.86 3.16 2.94
CA MET A 1 -20.89 2.03 1.97
C MET A 1 -21.41 0.81 2.73
N ASN A 2 -22.49 0.16 2.27
CA ASN A 2 -23.10 -0.96 3.00
C ASN A 2 -22.29 -2.24 2.72
N THR A 3 -21.26 -2.49 3.53
CA THR A 3 -20.28 -3.58 3.37
C THR A 3 -20.93 -4.97 3.32
N LYS A 4 -22.07 -5.18 3.98
CA LYS A 4 -22.76 -6.48 4.01
C LYS A 4 -23.36 -6.88 2.65
N ALA A 5 -24.08 -5.97 1.99
CA ALA A 5 -24.69 -6.23 0.69
C ALA A 5 -23.64 -6.41 -0.44
N ILE A 6 -22.47 -5.81 -0.27
CA ILE A 6 -21.36 -5.95 -1.23
C ILE A 6 -20.59 -7.24 -0.96
N ALA A 7 -20.34 -7.60 0.30
CA ALA A 7 -19.75 -8.90 0.66
C ALA A 7 -20.60 -10.08 0.13
N GLU A 8 -21.93 -10.00 0.25
CA GLU A 8 -22.85 -10.99 -0.32
C GLU A 8 -22.76 -11.08 -1.86
N LYS A 9 -22.60 -9.94 -2.56
CA LYS A 9 -22.39 -9.91 -4.02
C LYS A 9 -21.08 -10.57 -4.44
N HIS A 10 -20.06 -10.53 -3.59
CA HIS A 10 -18.76 -11.17 -3.81
C HIS A 10 -18.65 -12.57 -3.20
N GLY A 11 -19.75 -13.14 -2.67
CA GLY A 11 -19.77 -14.48 -2.08
C GLY A 11 -18.99 -14.62 -0.76
N VAL A 12 -18.65 -13.51 -0.10
CA VAL A 12 -17.89 -13.50 1.15
C VAL A 12 -18.86 -13.39 2.32
N SER A 13 -18.91 -14.40 3.19
CA SER A 13 -19.59 -14.30 4.49
C SER A 13 -18.61 -13.80 5.55
N GLU A 14 -19.02 -12.86 6.40
CA GLU A 14 -18.19 -12.42 7.55
C GLU A 14 -17.79 -13.58 8.47
N SER A 15 -18.61 -14.62 8.56
CA SER A 15 -18.32 -15.81 9.37
C SER A 15 -17.26 -16.73 8.79
N THR A 16 -16.86 -16.53 7.53
CA THR A 16 -15.89 -17.38 6.81
C THR A 16 -14.56 -16.67 6.56
N VAL A 17 -14.45 -15.39 6.89
CA VAL A 17 -13.21 -14.62 6.69
C VAL A 17 -12.15 -15.10 7.69
N ASN A 18 -11.01 -15.52 7.17
CA ASN A 18 -9.84 -15.86 7.97
C ASN A 18 -9.23 -14.59 8.62
N ALA A 19 -8.83 -14.69 9.89
CA ALA A 19 -8.28 -13.55 10.64
C ALA A 19 -6.96 -13.00 10.07
N GLU A 20 -6.05 -13.86 9.60
CA GLU A 20 -4.80 -13.45 8.95
C GLU A 20 -5.09 -12.70 7.63
N ALA A 21 -6.01 -13.22 6.81
CA ALA A 21 -6.46 -12.59 5.58
C ALA A 21 -7.11 -11.22 5.83
N ARG A 22 -7.89 -11.10 6.90
CA ARG A 22 -8.46 -9.82 7.34
C ARG A 22 -7.37 -8.82 7.74
N LEU A 23 -6.34 -9.26 8.47
CA LEU A 23 -5.21 -8.39 8.85
C LEU A 23 -4.43 -7.91 7.61
N TYR A 24 -4.18 -8.79 6.64
CA TYR A 24 -3.56 -8.40 5.38
C TYR A 24 -4.41 -7.39 4.62
N GLN A 25 -5.73 -7.62 4.56
CA GLN A 25 -6.65 -6.71 3.91
C GLN A 25 -6.64 -5.33 4.57
N ASP A 26 -6.82 -5.27 5.88
CA ASP A 26 -6.89 -4.01 6.63
C ASP A 26 -5.59 -3.21 6.45
N TYR A 27 -4.44 -3.89 6.53
CA TYR A 27 -3.16 -3.22 6.40
C TYR A 27 -2.86 -2.77 4.97
N LEU A 28 -2.95 -3.67 3.97
CA LEU A 28 -2.63 -3.33 2.58
C LEU A 28 -3.58 -2.24 2.05
N CYS A 29 -4.89 -2.43 2.23
CA CYS A 29 -5.88 -1.50 1.70
C CYS A 29 -5.85 -0.15 2.45
N GLY A 30 -5.57 -0.17 3.75
CA GLY A 30 -5.40 1.05 4.54
C GLY A 30 -4.21 1.89 4.06
N GLU A 31 -3.04 1.26 3.90
CA GLU A 31 -1.83 1.90 3.41
C GLU A 31 -2.01 2.48 2.01
N MET A 32 -2.57 1.69 1.08
CA MET A 32 -2.84 2.16 -0.28
C MET A 32 -3.84 3.32 -0.31
N SER A 33 -4.92 3.24 0.46
CA SER A 33 -5.92 4.32 0.53
C SER A 33 -5.32 5.62 1.06
N SER A 34 -4.46 5.53 2.07
CA SER A 34 -3.71 6.67 2.62
C SER A 34 -2.76 7.28 1.58
N MET A 35 -2.01 6.44 0.87
CA MET A 35 -1.13 6.89 -0.22
C MET A 35 -1.91 7.57 -1.34
N ILE A 36 -3.02 6.98 -1.81
CA ILE A 36 -3.88 7.56 -2.86
C ILE A 36 -4.44 8.92 -2.42
N HIS A 37 -4.89 9.02 -1.16
CA HIS A 37 -5.40 10.28 -0.63
C HIS A 37 -4.34 11.39 -0.72
N ARG A 38 -3.08 11.09 -0.38
CA ARG A 38 -2.00 12.07 -0.47
C ARG A 38 -1.54 12.34 -1.91
N LEU A 39 -1.50 11.32 -2.78
CA LEU A 39 -1.23 11.46 -4.22
C LEU A 39 -2.18 12.46 -4.87
N ARG A 40 -3.48 12.39 -4.55
CA ARG A 40 -4.50 13.32 -5.07
C ARG A 40 -4.30 14.78 -4.64
N ARG A 41 -3.49 15.03 -3.62
CA ARG A 41 -3.19 16.39 -3.12
C ARG A 41 -1.95 17.00 -3.78
N ILE A 42 -1.16 16.21 -4.49
CA ILE A 42 0.00 16.71 -5.23
C ILE A 42 -0.50 17.52 -6.43
N SER A 43 -0.01 18.75 -6.55
CA SER A 43 -0.28 19.58 -7.72
C SER A 43 0.30 18.93 -8.99
N PRO A 44 -0.34 19.06 -10.17
CA PRO A 44 0.13 18.45 -11.41
C PRO A 44 1.61 18.76 -11.73
N GLU A 45 2.06 19.99 -11.45
CA GLU A 45 3.44 20.44 -11.66
C GLU A 45 4.50 19.72 -10.83
N HIS A 46 4.12 19.04 -9.74
CA HIS A 46 5.01 18.28 -8.85
C HIS A 46 4.96 16.77 -9.11
N PHE A 47 4.00 16.30 -9.91
CA PHE A 47 3.77 14.87 -10.13
C PHE A 47 4.98 14.18 -10.81
N ASP A 48 5.67 14.94 -11.66
CA ASP A 48 6.85 14.52 -12.42
C ASP A 48 8.16 15.14 -11.93
N LYS A 49 8.14 15.77 -10.74
CA LYS A 49 9.32 16.35 -10.12
C LYS A 49 9.82 15.47 -8.99
N THR A 50 11.10 15.63 -8.69
CA THR A 50 11.73 15.09 -7.49
C THR A 50 12.45 16.21 -6.77
N PHE A 51 12.61 16.08 -5.44
CA PHE A 51 13.36 17.05 -4.63
C PHE A 51 14.87 16.80 -4.70
N ALA A 52 15.31 15.62 -5.16
CA ALA A 52 16.71 15.25 -5.31
C ALA A 52 16.88 14.28 -6.49
N LEU A 53 17.92 14.46 -7.31
CA LEU A 53 18.14 13.67 -8.54
C LEU A 53 18.17 12.13 -8.38
N PRO A 54 18.61 11.52 -7.25
CA PRO A 54 18.48 10.07 -7.08
C PRO A 54 17.10 9.62 -6.59
N ALA A 55 16.24 10.53 -6.12
CA ALA A 55 14.93 10.18 -5.57
C ALA A 55 13.87 10.05 -6.67
N PRO A 56 12.96 9.07 -6.58
CA PRO A 56 11.90 8.88 -7.56
C PRO A 56 10.88 10.02 -7.55
N THR A 57 10.18 10.22 -8.66
CA THR A 57 9.03 11.12 -8.73
C THR A 57 7.75 10.46 -8.18
N PRO A 58 6.73 11.23 -7.77
CA PRO A 58 5.42 10.70 -7.40
C PRO A 58 4.82 9.79 -8.47
N ARG A 59 4.96 10.16 -9.76
CA ARG A 59 4.53 9.30 -10.87
C ARG A 59 5.26 7.96 -10.84
N GLN A 60 6.58 7.97 -10.75
CA GLN A 60 7.36 6.72 -10.74
C GLN A 60 6.93 5.82 -9.58
N LEU A 61 6.74 6.39 -8.39
CA LEU A 61 6.24 5.65 -7.23
C LEU A 61 4.83 5.09 -7.44
N ALA A 62 3.90 5.90 -7.93
CA ALA A 62 2.51 5.48 -8.16
C ALA A 62 2.39 4.40 -9.25
N VAL A 63 3.13 4.55 -10.36
CA VAL A 63 3.21 3.54 -11.42
C VAL A 63 3.84 2.26 -10.87
N TYR A 64 4.91 2.36 -10.09
CA TYR A 64 5.57 1.19 -9.52
C TYR A 64 4.67 0.43 -8.55
N ALA A 65 3.93 1.13 -7.68
CA ALA A 65 2.93 0.52 -6.80
C ALA A 65 1.83 -0.18 -7.60
N TRP A 66 1.24 0.52 -8.58
CA TRP A 66 0.17 -0.03 -9.42
C TRP A 66 0.60 -1.28 -10.19
N SER A 67 1.80 -1.27 -10.78
CA SER A 67 2.33 -2.42 -11.51
C SER A 67 2.54 -3.64 -10.61
N TRP A 68 3.10 -3.45 -9.41
CA TRP A 68 3.28 -4.56 -8.45
C TRP A 68 1.96 -5.12 -7.93
N LEU A 69 0.99 -4.25 -7.66
CA LEU A 69 -0.34 -4.67 -7.23
C LEU A 69 -1.02 -5.56 -8.27
N GLN A 70 -0.94 -5.21 -9.55
CA GLN A 70 -1.50 -6.06 -10.59
C GLN A 70 -0.70 -7.34 -10.79
N PHE A 71 0.63 -7.24 -10.77
CA PHE A 71 1.51 -8.39 -10.97
C PHE A 71 1.27 -9.47 -9.91
N ASP A 72 1.36 -9.13 -8.63
CA ASP A 72 1.19 -10.10 -7.55
C ASP A 72 -0.25 -10.63 -7.52
N ARG A 73 -1.25 -9.77 -7.76
CA ARG A 73 -2.66 -10.18 -7.82
C ARG A 73 -2.92 -11.21 -8.91
N ALA A 74 -2.36 -11.00 -10.11
CA ALA A 74 -2.51 -11.95 -11.22
C ALA A 74 -1.95 -13.34 -10.86
N HIS A 75 -0.82 -13.40 -10.15
CA HIS A 75 -0.24 -14.67 -9.69
C HIS A 75 -1.08 -15.33 -8.58
N ILE A 76 -1.75 -14.55 -7.73
CA ILE A 76 -2.62 -15.12 -6.71
C ILE A 76 -3.89 -15.70 -7.36
N GLU A 77 -4.52 -14.95 -8.27
CA GLU A 77 -5.79 -15.30 -8.94
C GLU A 77 -5.66 -16.41 -9.98
N GLU A 78 -4.53 -16.47 -10.70
CA GLU A 78 -4.25 -17.47 -11.72
C GLU A 78 -2.89 -18.12 -11.46
N PRO A 79 -2.85 -19.37 -10.96
CA PRO A 79 -1.60 -20.08 -10.71
C PRO A 79 -0.75 -20.35 -11.97
N ASP A 80 -1.39 -20.43 -13.15
CA ASP A 80 -0.70 -20.65 -14.41
C ASP A 80 -0.23 -19.32 -15.03
N ALA A 81 1.05 -19.01 -14.84
CA ALA A 81 1.68 -17.79 -15.35
C ALA A 81 1.55 -17.60 -16.87
N THR A 82 1.32 -18.67 -17.65
CA THR A 82 1.13 -18.55 -19.11
C THR A 82 -0.24 -17.98 -19.50
N LYS A 83 -1.20 -18.00 -18.58
CA LYS A 83 -2.54 -17.44 -18.76
C LYS A 83 -2.67 -16.01 -18.26
N HIS A 84 -1.59 -15.44 -17.72
CA HIS A 84 -1.64 -14.10 -17.18
C HIS A 84 -1.93 -13.09 -18.28
N PRO A 85 -2.91 -12.19 -18.07
CA PRO A 85 -3.12 -11.11 -19.01
C PRO A 85 -1.88 -10.23 -19.03
N ARG A 86 -1.55 -9.71 -20.21
CA ARG A 86 -0.52 -8.67 -20.32
C ARG A 86 -0.92 -7.50 -19.42
N LEU A 87 0.01 -7.05 -18.58
CA LEU A 87 -0.21 -5.85 -17.78
C LEU A 87 -0.48 -4.66 -18.71
N PRO A 88 -1.59 -3.92 -18.52
CA PRO A 88 -1.87 -2.75 -19.31
C PRO A 88 -0.81 -1.67 -19.06
N ASP A 89 -0.66 -0.77 -20.02
CA ASP A 89 0.18 0.41 -19.81
C ASP A 89 -0.41 1.28 -18.70
N PRO A 90 0.42 1.87 -17.82
CA PRO A 90 -0.07 2.72 -16.75
C PRO A 90 -0.72 3.98 -17.30
N PRO A 91 -1.81 4.47 -16.67
CA PRO A 91 -2.41 5.75 -17.06
C PRO A 91 -1.41 6.92 -17.00
N THR A 92 -1.42 7.77 -18.03
CA THR A 92 -0.54 8.95 -18.12
C THR A 92 -1.07 10.13 -17.31
N GLU A 93 -2.39 10.26 -17.15
CA GLU A 93 -2.98 11.34 -16.38
C GLU A 93 -2.95 11.05 -14.88
N PRO A 94 -2.47 11.98 -14.02
CA PRO A 94 -2.38 11.77 -12.57
C PRO A 94 -3.70 11.33 -11.93
N ALA A 95 -4.82 11.94 -12.33
CA ALA A 95 -6.15 11.58 -11.83
C ALA A 95 -6.53 10.14 -12.23
N ALA A 96 -6.33 9.78 -13.50
CA ALA A 96 -6.61 8.43 -13.99
C ALA A 96 -5.73 7.38 -13.31
N LEU A 97 -4.47 7.69 -13.00
CA LEU A 97 -3.59 6.80 -12.25
C LEU A 97 -4.08 6.61 -10.80
N CYS A 98 -4.53 7.68 -10.15
CA CYS A 98 -5.11 7.61 -8.80
C CYS A 98 -6.42 6.79 -8.78
N ASP A 99 -7.25 6.90 -9.82
CA ASP A 99 -8.47 6.11 -9.95
C ASP A 99 -8.15 4.64 -10.23
N ALA A 100 -7.16 4.36 -11.08
CA ALA A 100 -6.69 3.00 -11.35
C ALA A 100 -6.11 2.32 -10.09
N LEU A 101 -5.36 3.06 -9.27
CA LEU A 101 -4.93 2.58 -7.95
C LEU A 101 -6.14 2.28 -7.05
N GLY A 102 -7.15 3.16 -7.02
CA GLY A 102 -8.38 2.93 -6.25
C GLY A 102 -9.13 1.66 -6.66
N VAL A 103 -9.17 1.36 -7.96
CA VAL A 103 -9.72 0.09 -8.49
C VAL A 103 -8.90 -1.10 -8.00
N GLU A 104 -7.57 -1.02 -7.99
CA GLU A 104 -6.75 -2.12 -7.45
C GLU A 104 -6.95 -2.28 -5.95
N VAL A 105 -7.15 -1.21 -5.16
CA VAL A 105 -7.52 -1.32 -3.74
C VAL A 105 -8.79 -2.15 -3.56
N GLU A 106 -9.82 -1.88 -4.36
CA GLU A 106 -11.07 -2.63 -4.28
C GLU A 106 -10.88 -4.11 -4.66
N LYS A 107 -10.12 -4.41 -5.72
CA LYS A 107 -9.83 -5.80 -6.11
C LYS A 107 -9.06 -6.55 -5.04
N TRP A 108 -8.01 -5.94 -4.48
CA TRP A 108 -7.23 -6.52 -3.38
C TRP A 108 -8.06 -6.71 -2.12
N TYR A 109 -8.96 -5.76 -1.82
CA TYR A 109 -9.88 -5.89 -0.69
C TYR A 109 -10.71 -7.18 -0.81
N TRP A 110 -11.36 -7.39 -1.95
CA TRP A 110 -12.20 -8.58 -2.14
C TRP A 110 -11.40 -9.87 -2.26
N LEU A 111 -10.26 -9.83 -2.97
CA LEU A 111 -9.37 -10.99 -3.09
C LEU A 111 -8.95 -11.47 -1.71
N LEU A 112 -8.40 -10.58 -0.88
CA LEU A 112 -7.87 -10.98 0.43
C LEU A 112 -8.97 -11.56 1.33
N LEU A 113 -10.17 -10.98 1.34
CA LEU A 113 -11.29 -11.53 2.12
C LEU A 113 -11.82 -12.87 1.61
N SER A 114 -11.54 -13.22 0.35
CA SER A 114 -11.95 -14.49 -0.26
C SER A 114 -10.99 -15.66 0.04
N LEU A 115 -9.77 -15.38 0.49
CA LEU A 115 -8.73 -16.40 0.67
C LEU A 115 -8.96 -17.24 1.93
N THR A 116 -8.89 -18.56 1.77
CA THR A 116 -8.88 -19.51 2.89
C THR A 116 -7.46 -19.71 3.46
N PRO A 117 -7.32 -20.25 4.68
CA PRO A 117 -6.01 -20.59 5.24
C PRO A 117 -5.19 -21.53 4.35
N GLU A 118 -5.84 -22.47 3.68
CA GLU A 118 -5.19 -23.44 2.78
C GLU A 118 -4.66 -22.73 1.54
N GLN A 119 -5.46 -21.85 0.94
CA GLN A 119 -5.06 -21.06 -0.23
C GLN A 119 -3.86 -20.16 0.04
N LEU A 120 -3.72 -19.62 1.27
CA LEU A 120 -2.54 -18.84 1.66
C LEU A 120 -1.24 -19.64 1.60
N ASN A 121 -1.31 -20.97 1.75
CA ASN A 121 -0.15 -21.86 1.71
C ASN A 121 0.12 -22.45 0.31
N GLU A 122 -0.78 -22.24 -0.66
CA GLU A 122 -0.58 -22.77 -2.01
C GLU A 122 0.61 -22.09 -2.70
N GLY A 123 1.38 -22.90 -3.42
CA GLY A 123 2.47 -22.43 -4.26
C GLY A 123 1.96 -21.74 -5.53
N ARG A 124 2.76 -20.80 -6.02
CA ARG A 124 2.60 -20.06 -7.27
C ARG A 124 3.95 -20.02 -7.97
N LEU A 125 3.92 -20.21 -9.29
CA LEU A 125 5.09 -20.01 -10.14
C LEU A 125 5.11 -18.56 -10.58
N ILE A 126 6.19 -17.85 -10.27
CA ILE A 126 6.41 -16.47 -10.72
C ILE A 126 7.44 -16.45 -11.86
N MET A 127 7.43 -15.42 -12.72
CA MET A 127 8.54 -15.25 -13.68
C MET A 127 9.89 -15.23 -12.94
N ASN A 128 10.86 -15.99 -13.44
CA ASN A 128 12.16 -16.34 -12.83
C ASN A 128 12.15 -17.40 -11.71
N SER A 129 10.99 -17.89 -11.28
CA SER A 129 10.89 -18.93 -10.24
C SER A 129 11.28 -20.34 -10.71
N GLN A 130 11.53 -20.54 -12.00
CA GLN A 130 12.05 -21.82 -12.50
C GLN A 130 13.41 -22.19 -11.89
N GLN A 131 14.13 -21.21 -11.32
CA GLN A 131 15.40 -21.44 -10.62
C GLN A 131 15.25 -21.55 -9.10
N ASP A 132 14.24 -20.90 -8.51
CA ASP A 132 14.13 -20.71 -7.04
C ASP A 132 12.93 -21.42 -6.38
N GLY A 133 12.09 -22.12 -7.17
CA GLY A 133 10.94 -22.88 -6.68
C GLY A 133 9.64 -22.06 -6.62
N GLU A 134 8.58 -22.68 -6.09
CA GLU A 134 7.28 -22.02 -5.91
C GLU A 134 7.32 -21.01 -4.75
N VAL A 135 6.63 -19.88 -4.92
CA VAL A 135 6.36 -18.93 -3.83
C VAL A 135 4.92 -19.09 -3.37
N THR A 136 4.70 -19.04 -2.07
CA THR A 136 3.33 -19.17 -1.53
C THR A 136 2.52 -17.90 -1.75
N VAL A 137 1.19 -18.03 -1.82
CA VAL A 137 0.26 -16.88 -1.85
C VAL A 137 0.53 -15.93 -0.69
N ARG A 138 0.79 -16.45 0.52
CA ARG A 138 1.19 -15.64 1.68
C ARG A 138 2.46 -14.81 1.40
N GLN A 139 3.49 -15.42 0.81
CA GLN A 139 4.73 -14.71 0.48
C GLN A 139 4.49 -13.60 -0.56
N LEU A 140 3.65 -13.83 -1.56
CA LEU A 140 3.25 -12.80 -2.52
C LEU A 140 2.58 -11.61 -1.81
N ILE A 141 1.58 -11.87 -0.96
CA ILE A 141 0.90 -10.82 -0.18
C ILE A 141 1.90 -10.03 0.68
N VAL A 142 2.80 -10.72 1.38
CA VAL A 142 3.83 -10.07 2.23
C VAL A 142 4.81 -9.24 1.40
N ASN A 143 5.17 -9.70 0.19
CA ASN A 143 6.02 -8.94 -0.72
C ASN A 143 5.30 -7.69 -1.23
N THR A 144 4.04 -7.80 -1.63
CA THR A 144 3.19 -6.66 -2.01
C THR A 144 3.10 -5.64 -0.87
N LEU A 145 2.87 -6.11 0.37
CA LEU A 145 2.84 -5.26 1.56
C LEU A 145 4.16 -4.53 1.78
N ARG A 146 5.29 -5.24 1.76
CA ARG A 146 6.62 -4.65 1.94
C ARG A 146 6.90 -3.58 0.89
N ASN A 147 6.56 -3.85 -0.36
CA ASN A 147 6.73 -2.91 -1.46
C ASN A 147 5.88 -1.66 -1.26
N ASN A 148 4.60 -1.82 -0.92
CA ASN A 148 3.71 -0.69 -0.68
C ASN A 148 4.12 0.17 0.51
N VAL A 149 4.56 -0.45 1.62
CA VAL A 149 5.07 0.28 2.79
C VAL A 149 6.31 1.10 2.43
N ARG A 150 7.26 0.49 1.70
CA ARG A 150 8.47 1.21 1.23
C ARG A 150 8.09 2.40 0.34
N ILE A 151 7.23 2.17 -0.65
CA ILE A 151 6.78 3.21 -1.60
C ILE A 151 6.04 4.32 -0.86
N HIS A 152 5.18 3.97 0.10
CA HIS A 152 4.47 4.96 0.90
C HIS A 152 5.42 5.77 1.78
N GLY A 153 6.48 5.16 2.31
CA GLY A 153 7.56 5.85 3.01
C GLY A 153 8.28 6.86 2.11
N GLU A 154 8.72 6.43 0.93
CA GLU A 154 9.35 7.30 -0.07
C GLU A 154 8.43 8.46 -0.49
N PHE A 155 7.15 8.15 -0.68
CA PHE A 155 6.12 9.13 -0.98
C PHE A 155 5.92 10.13 0.16
N THR A 156 5.90 9.66 1.41
CA THR A 156 5.78 10.52 2.60
C THR A 156 6.94 11.51 2.66
N MET A 157 8.17 11.08 2.34
CA MET A 157 9.33 11.97 2.31
C MET A 157 9.20 13.06 1.23
N LEU A 158 8.72 12.72 0.03
CA LEU A 158 8.41 13.72 -1.02
C LEU A 158 7.35 14.72 -0.53
N TYR A 159 6.29 14.20 0.08
CA TYR A 159 5.16 14.99 0.57
C TYR A 159 5.59 16.00 1.66
N ILE A 160 6.47 15.57 2.57
CA ILE A 160 7.09 16.42 3.60
C ILE A 160 8.05 17.43 2.96
N ALA A 161 8.94 16.99 2.06
CA ALA A 161 9.97 17.84 1.45
C ALA A 161 9.35 19.02 0.65
N TRP A 162 8.21 18.81 0.03
CA TRP A 162 7.46 19.88 -0.66
C TRP A 162 6.53 20.69 0.24
N GLY A 163 6.47 20.36 1.54
CA GLY A 163 5.67 21.09 2.51
C GLY A 163 4.17 20.92 2.31
N TYR A 164 3.72 19.76 1.81
CA TYR A 164 2.29 19.41 1.80
C TYR A 164 1.81 18.92 3.19
N ASP A 165 2.74 18.53 4.05
CA ASP A 165 2.48 18.13 5.44
C ASP A 165 2.56 19.33 6.40
N LYS A 166 1.77 20.38 6.14
CA LYS A 166 1.65 21.52 7.06
C LYS A 166 0.38 21.40 7.91
N PRO A 167 0.40 20.64 9.03
CA PRO A 167 -0.66 20.76 10.02
C PRO A 167 -0.59 22.11 10.78
N TYR A 168 0.57 22.81 10.79
CA TYR A 168 0.79 24.05 11.56
C TYR A 168 1.72 25.09 10.87
N GLY A 169 1.44 25.49 9.62
CA GLY A 169 2.24 26.50 8.94
C GLY A 169 3.62 26.01 8.47
N ASN A 170 4.57 26.92 8.22
CA ASN A 170 5.86 26.64 7.56
C ASN A 170 6.92 25.95 8.45
N THR A 171 6.56 25.51 9.65
CA THR A 171 7.54 24.99 10.62
C THR A 171 7.46 23.46 10.69
N PRO A 172 8.57 22.72 10.52
CA PRO A 172 8.59 21.28 10.72
C PRO A 172 8.06 20.92 12.11
N HIS A 173 7.17 19.94 12.19
CA HIS A 173 6.69 19.43 13.47
C HIS A 173 7.81 18.64 14.16
N THR A 174 8.61 19.32 14.98
CA THR A 174 9.57 18.64 15.86
C THR A 174 8.83 18.18 17.11
N ALA A 175 8.96 16.90 17.47
CA ALA A 175 8.64 16.49 18.83
C ALA A 175 9.61 17.25 19.76
N GLN A 176 9.11 18.25 20.49
CA GLN A 176 9.93 18.95 21.48
C GLN A 176 10.41 17.92 22.50
N LEU A 177 11.72 17.73 22.59
CA LEU A 177 12.35 16.88 23.58
C LEU A 177 13.33 17.73 24.40
N PRO A 178 13.17 17.80 25.74
CA PRO A 178 12.06 17.23 26.51
C PRO A 178 10.73 17.96 26.21
N ASN A 179 9.61 17.24 26.24
CA ASN A 179 8.29 17.83 26.04
C ASN A 179 7.82 18.46 27.37
N PRO A 180 7.71 19.80 27.47
CA PRO A 180 7.38 20.46 28.73
C PRO A 180 6.02 20.05 29.30
N PHE A 181 5.09 19.61 28.44
CA PHE A 181 3.79 19.10 28.86
C PHE A 181 3.91 17.81 29.67
N TYR A 182 4.83 16.91 29.28
CA TYR A 182 5.06 15.68 30.04
C TYR A 182 5.76 15.92 31.36
N ASP A 183 6.69 16.88 31.43
CA ASP A 183 7.30 17.30 32.70
C ASP A 183 6.25 17.87 33.67
N GLN A 184 5.24 18.59 33.16
CA GLN A 184 4.14 19.14 33.95
C GLN A 184 3.13 18.07 34.39
N GLN A 185 2.83 17.10 33.54
CA GLN A 185 1.79 16.10 33.81
C GLN A 185 2.29 14.88 34.59
N PHE A 186 3.55 14.48 34.38
CA PHE A 186 4.11 13.24 34.92
C PHE A 186 5.34 13.47 35.81
N GLY A 187 5.81 14.72 35.92
CA GLY A 187 7.06 15.05 36.58
C GLY A 187 8.27 14.71 35.72
N LYS A 188 9.40 15.36 35.99
CA LYS A 188 10.66 15.00 35.33
C LYS A 188 11.05 13.57 35.71
N PRO A 189 11.56 12.75 34.77
CA PRO A 189 12.20 11.50 35.12
C PRO A 189 13.23 11.77 36.21
N LYS A 190 13.20 11.01 37.31
CA LYS A 190 14.28 11.06 38.29
C LYS A 190 15.53 10.59 37.56
N ASP A 191 16.55 11.44 37.49
CA ASP A 191 17.83 11.10 36.87
C ASP A 191 18.28 9.74 37.41
N THR A 192 18.27 8.71 36.55
CA THR A 192 18.96 7.46 36.84
C THR A 192 20.44 7.77 36.67
N ALA A 193 21.09 8.06 37.79
CA ALA A 193 22.53 8.13 37.93
C ALA A 193 23.20 6.82 37.50
#